data_AF-A0A957DHJ4-F1
#
_entry.id   AF-A0A957DHJ4-F1
#
_cell.length_a   1.000
_cell.length_b   1.000
_cell.length_c   1.000
_cell.angle_alpha   90.00
_cell.angle_beta   90.00
_cell.angle_gamma   90.00
#
_symmetry.space_group_name_H-M   'P 1'
#
loop_
_entity.id
_entity.type
_entity.pdbx_description
1 polymer ?
#
loop_
_entity_poly.entity_id
_entity_poly.type
_entity_poly.pdbx_seq_one_letter_code
_entity_poly.pdbx_strand_id
1 'polypeptide(L)' 'KAFVVLKPDVELSAEELIAWSKENMASYKYPRHVEFRDTLPMNATGKILKTELRQA' A
#
# COMPACT_ATOMS: atom_id res chain seq x y z
N LYS A 1 -7.07 4.18 -0.32
CA LYS A 1 -6.39 2.92 -0.67
C LYS A 1 -4.99 2.95 -0.07
N ALA A 2 -4.40 1.80 0.26
CA ALA A 2 -2.97 1.65 0.52
C ALA A 2 -2.30 1.10 -0.74
N PHE A 3 -1.15 1.66 -1.10
CA PHE A 3 -0.33 1.18 -2.22
C PHE A 3 0.90 0.50 -1.63
N VAL A 4 1.13 -0.75 -2.00
CA VAL A 4 2.14 -1.61 -1.37
C VAL A 4 3.02 -2.21 -2.45
N VAL A 5 4.33 -2.16 -2.22
CA VAL A 5 5.33 -2.90 -3.01
C VAL A 5 5.87 -3.99 -2.10
N LEU A 6 5.76 -5.24 -2.53
CA LEU A 6 6.29 -6.37 -1.78
C LEU A 6 7.81 -6.42 -1.93
N LYS A 7 8.47 -6.98 -0.91
CA LYS A 7 9.87 -7.34 -1.04
C LYS A 7 9.99 -8.52 -2.03
N PRO A 8 11.14 -8.68 -2.68
CA PRO A 8 11.40 -9.86 -3.50
C PRO A 8 11.11 -11.15 -2.72
N ASP A 9 10.52 -12.13 -3.42
CA ASP A 9 10.21 -13.46 -2.90
C ASP A 9 9.22 -13.49 -1.71
N VAL A 10 8.47 -12.42 -1.49
CA VAL A 10 7.40 -12.36 -0.50
C VAL A 10 6.05 -12.37 -1.19
N GLU A 11 5.19 -13.29 -0.76
CA GLU A 11 3.77 -13.32 -1.12
C GLU A 11 2.94 -12.82 0.06
N LEU A 12 1.96 -11.97 -0.23
CA LEU A 12 1.01 -11.46 0.76
C LEU A 12 -0.27 -11.05 0.04
N SER A 13 -1.41 -11.52 0.53
CA SER A 13 -2.72 -11.10 0.01
C SER A 13 -3.18 -9.77 0.60
N ALA A 14 -4.14 -9.13 -0.08
CA ALA A 14 -4.74 -7.89 0.42
C ALA A 14 -5.53 -8.15 1.70
N GLU A 15 -6.22 -9.29 1.76
CA GLU A 15 -7.03 -9.74 2.90
C GLU A 15 -6.18 -9.93 4.15
N GLU A 16 -5.03 -10.59 4.03
CA GLU A 16 -4.09 -10.80 5.14
C GLU A 16 -3.56 -9.46 5.68
N LEU A 17 -3.16 -8.55 4.80
CA LEU A 17 -2.66 -7.24 5.22
C LEU A 17 -3.76 -6.40 5.89
N ILE A 18 -5.00 -6.48 5.40
CA ILE A 18 -6.15 -5.79 6.00
C ILE A 18 -6.48 -6.39 7.37
N ALA A 19 -6.49 -7.73 7.49
CA ALA A 19 -6.73 -8.42 8.75
C ALA A 19 -5.68 -8.02 9.80
N TRP A 20 -4.40 -8.11 9.46
CA TRP A 20 -3.31 -7.65 10.32
C TRP A 20 -3.48 -6.17 10.72
N SER A 21 -3.86 -5.30 9.76
CA SER A 21 -4.06 -3.88 10.04
C SER A 21 -5.24 -3.62 11.00
N LYS A 22 -6.30 -4.44 10.97
CA LYS A 22 -7.44 -4.32 11.90
C LYS A 22 -7.04 -4.67 13.34
N GLU A 23 -6.13 -5.60 13.52
CA GLU A 23 -5.62 -6.00 14.84
C GLU A 23 -4.63 -4.98 15.40
N ASN A 24 -3.87 -4.31 14.52
CA ASN A 24 -2.77 -3.42 14.90
C ASN A 24 -3.13 -1.92 14.87
N MET A 25 -4.31 -1.55 14.36
CA MET A 25 -4.73 -0.16 14.22
C MET A 25 -6.19 0.04 14.58
N ALA A 26 -6.54 1.26 15.00
CA ALA A 26 -7.94 1.63 15.20
C ALA A 26 -8.77 1.48 13.92
N SER A 27 -10.06 1.20 14.08
CA SER A 27 -11.00 0.92 12.97
C SER A 27 -11.11 2.02 11.91
N TYR A 28 -10.78 3.26 12.24
CA TYR A 28 -10.80 4.37 11.28
C TYR A 28 -9.48 4.56 10.53
N LYS A 29 -8.38 3.91 10.96
CA LYS A 29 -7.03 4.08 10.39
C LYS A 29 -6.63 2.97 9.41
N TYR A 30 -7.17 1.77 9.56
CA TYR A 30 -6.75 0.66 8.70
C TYR A 30 -7.16 0.92 7.23
N PRO A 31 -6.37 0.46 6.26
CA PRO A 31 -6.71 0.59 4.86
C PRO A 31 -7.87 -0.34 4.51
N ARG A 32 -8.95 0.20 3.92
CA ARG A 32 -10.08 -0.62 3.44
C ARG A 32 -9.82 -1.29 2.08
N HIS A 33 -8.82 -0.80 1.36
CA HIS A 33 -8.46 -1.25 0.02
C HIS A 33 -6.94 -1.23 -0.07
N VAL A 34 -6.35 -2.32 -0.52
CA VAL A 34 -4.92 -2.49 -0.75
C VAL A 34 -4.71 -2.77 -2.24
N GLU A 35 -3.72 -2.10 -2.82
CA GLU A 35 -3.31 -2.30 -4.21
C GLU A 35 -1.82 -2.60 -4.22
N PHE A 36 -1.47 -3.76 -4.76
CA PHE A 36 -0.07 -4.15 -4.95
C PHE A 36 0.45 -3.62 -6.28
N ARG A 37 1.69 -3.15 -6.27
CA ARG A 37 2.41 -2.69 -7.46
C ARG A 37 3.85 -3.16 -7.42
N ASP A 38 4.47 -3.27 -8.59
CA ASP A 38 5.90 -3.56 -8.68
C ASP A 38 6.74 -2.35 -8.25
N THR A 39 6.23 -1.14 -8.52
CA THR A 39 6.91 0.12 -8.19
C THR A 39 5.92 1.23 -7.81
N LEU A 40 6.41 2.24 -7.10
CA LEU A 40 5.66 3.47 -6.80
C LEU A 40 6.14 4.60 -7.72
N PRO A 41 5.25 5.53 -8.12
CA PRO A 41 5.65 6.69 -8.89
C PRO A 41 6.55 7.58 -8.02
N MET A 42 7.73 7.90 -8.54
CA MET A 42 8.72 8.73 -7.86
C MET A 42 9.22 9.83 -8.78
N ASN A 43 9.54 10.99 -8.20
CA ASN A 43 10.23 12.03 -8.94
C ASN A 43 11.74 11.72 -9.10
N ALA A 44 12.47 12.58 -9.81
CA ALA A 44 13.90 12.43 -10.03
C ALA A 44 14.76 12.42 -8.75
N THR A 45 14.22 12.86 -7.60
CA THR A 45 14.89 12.82 -6.29
C THR A 45 14.44 11.66 -5.40
N GLY A 46 13.64 10.73 -5.93
CA GLY A 46 13.16 9.53 -5.22
C GLY A 46 11.97 9.78 -4.29
N LYS A 47 11.35 10.96 -4.31
CA LYS A 47 10.12 11.20 -3.53
C LYS A 47 8.92 10.61 -4.22
N ILE A 48 8.10 9.90 -3.45
CA ILE A 48 6.83 9.33 -3.92
C ILE A 48 5.86 10.44 -4.34
N LEU A 49 5.35 10.34 -5.56
CA LEU A 49 4.37 11.25 -6.14
C LEU A 49 2.95 10.83 -5.74
N LYS A 50 2.52 11.29 -4.55
CA LYS A 50 1.18 10.98 -4.02
C LYS A 50 0.03 11.45 -4.92
N THR A 51 0.25 12.47 -5.74
CA THR A 51 -0.76 12.99 -6.67
C THR A 51 -1.14 11.94 -7.72
N GLU A 52 -0.17 11.27 -8.32
CA GLU A 52 -0.40 10.22 -9.32
C GLU A 52 -1.11 9.01 -8.71
N LEU A 53 -0.75 8.66 -7.47
CA LEU A 53 -1.42 7.61 -6.72
C LEU A 53 -2.91 7.91 -6.42
N ARG A 54 -3.33 9.18 -6.39
CA ARG A 54 -4.75 9.53 -6.15
C ARG A 54 -5.61 9.48 -7.41
N GLN A 55 -5.00 9.54 -8.59
CA GLN A 55 -5.69 9.53 -9.88
C GLN A 55 -5.95 8.12 -10.41
N ALA A 56 -5.36 7.09 -9.78
CA ALA A 56 -5.54 5.67 -10.07
C ALA A 56 -6.63 5.01 -9.19
#